data_AF-A0ABD4XI68-F1
#
_entry.id   AF-A0ABD4XI68-F1
#
_cell.length_a   1.000
_cell.length_b   1.000
_cell.length_c   1.000
_cell.angle_alpha   90.00
_cell.angle_beta   90.00
_cell.angle_gamma   90.00
#
_symmetry.space_group_name_H-M   'P 1'
#
loop_
_entity.id
_entity.type
_entity.pdbx_description
1 polymer ?
#
loop_
_entity_poly.entity_id
_entity_poly.type
_entity_poly.pdbx_seq_one_letter_code
_entity_poly.pdbx_strand_id
1 'polypeptide(L)'
;MNHYTQLTAFDRGRIEEMLQEHLSMRQIALKLHQSVSTICREIHRCTVINYRAETAHAAYIHKRKNSHRKRKLDNELLRLEIVHVDVS
;
A
#
# COMPACT_ATOMS: atom_id res chain seq x y z
N MET A 1 19.56 10.70 -2.45
CA MET A 1 18.76 9.46 -2.54
C MET A 1 17.50 9.67 -1.73
N ASN A 2 16.33 9.82 -2.36
CA ASN A 2 15.08 9.96 -1.59
C ASN A 2 14.63 8.53 -1.26
N HIS A 3 14.80 8.09 -0.01
CA HIS A 3 14.35 6.78 0.41
C HIS A 3 12.83 6.70 0.24
N TYR A 4 12.35 5.64 -0.42
CA TYR A 4 10.92 5.43 -0.61
C TYR A 4 10.27 5.16 0.76
N THR A 5 9.63 6.18 1.33
CA THR A 5 8.79 6.05 2.52
C THR A 5 7.40 5.59 2.13
N GLN A 6 6.97 4.46 2.71
CA GLN A 6 5.60 3.99 2.57
C GLN A 6 4.69 4.87 3.43
N LEU A 7 3.60 5.35 2.84
CA LEU A 7 2.55 6.01 3.61
C LEU A 7 2.00 5.01 4.64
N THR A 8 1.85 5.47 5.87
CA THR A 8 1.22 4.73 6.97
C THR A 8 -0.30 4.85 6.90
N ALA A 9 -1.02 4.20 7.82
CA ALA A 9 -2.46 4.45 7.98
C ALA A 9 -2.71 5.91 8.43
N PHE A 10 -1.85 6.42 9.32
CA PHE A 10 -1.93 7.80 9.82
C PHE A 10 -1.75 8.83 8.71
N ASP A 11 -0.73 8.66 7.86
CA ASP A 11 -0.50 9.58 6.73
C ASP A 11 -1.71 9.63 5.80
N ARG A 12 -2.34 8.48 5.53
CA ARG A 12 -3.55 8.43 4.71
C ARG A 12 -4.74 9.13 5.36
N GLY A 13 -4.91 8.98 6.68
CA GLY A 13 -5.93 9.71 7.43
C GLY A 13 -5.74 11.22 7.32
N ARG A 14 -4.49 11.69 7.44
CA ARG A 14 -4.15 13.12 7.25
C ARG A 14 -4.38 13.59 5.80
N ILE A 15 -4.13 12.75 4.79
CA ILE A 15 -4.47 13.07 3.40
C ILE A 15 -5.98 13.25 3.24
N GLU A 16 -6.80 12.36 3.80
CA GLU A 16 -8.27 12.45 3.74
C GLU A 16 -8.80 13.72 4.41
N GLU A 17 -8.35 14.01 5.64
CA GLU A 17 -8.70 15.23 6.37
C GLU A 17 -8.33 16.50 5.59
N MET A 18 -7.11 16.58 5.07
CA MET A 18 -6.66 17.76 4.30
C MET A 18 -7.38 17.92 2.96
N LEU A 19 -7.80 16.82 2.32
CA LEU A 19 -8.64 16.88 1.12
C LEU A 19 -10.03 17.42 1.43
N GLN A 20 -10.61 17.06 2.58
CA GLN A 20 -11.89 17.60 3.06
C GLN A 20 -11.79 19.08 3.40
N GLU A 21 -10.63 19.53 3.89
CA GLU A 21 -10.30 20.95 4.08
C GLU A 21 -9.93 21.69 2.77
N HIS A 22 -10.05 21.03 1.62
CA HIS A 22 -9.76 21.58 0.28
C HIS A 22 -8.30 22.02 0.06
N LEU A 23 -7.34 21.41 0.75
CA LEU A 23 -5.93 21.67 0.49
C LEU A 23 -5.49 21.10 -0.85
N SER A 24 -4.63 21.86 -1.55
CA SER A 24 -3.98 21.40 -2.76
C SER A 24 -2.97 20.28 -2.49
N MET A 25 -2.71 19.45 -3.51
CA MET A 25 -1.71 18.37 -3.44
C MET A 25 -0.33 18.85 -2.97
N ARG A 26 0.05 20.08 -3.34
CA ARG A 26 1.32 20.70 -2.94
C ARG A 26 1.33 21.04 -1.44
N GLN A 27 0.23 21.56 -0.90
CA GLN A 27 0.10 21.86 0.51
C GLN A 27 0.11 20.58 1.35
N ILE A 28 -0.57 19.54 0.91
CA ILE A 28 -0.60 18.22 1.57
C ILE A 28 0.82 17.62 1.61
N ALA A 29 1.50 17.62 0.46
CA ALA A 29 2.87 17.12 0.36
C ALA A 29 3.83 17.86 1.32
N LEU A 30 3.74 19.18 1.38
CA LEU A 30 4.53 20.00 2.29
C LEU A 30 4.26 19.65 3.76
N LYS A 31 2.98 19.55 4.16
CA LYS A 31 2.56 19.25 5.53
C LYS A 31 2.94 17.84 5.99
N LEU A 32 2.98 16.87 5.08
CA LEU A 32 3.34 15.48 5.38
C LEU A 32 4.82 15.17 5.15
N HIS A 33 5.62 16.17 4.76
CA HIS A 33 7.02 15.98 4.36
C HIS A 33 7.18 14.87 3.31
N GLN A 34 6.21 14.76 2.41
CA GLN A 34 6.19 13.80 1.30
C GLN A 34 6.39 14.52 -0.03
N SER A 35 6.75 13.78 -1.08
CA SER A 35 6.76 14.36 -2.42
C SER A 35 5.34 14.52 -2.95
N VAL A 36 5.13 15.58 -3.74
CA VAL A 36 3.87 15.79 -4.48
C VAL A 36 3.53 14.57 -5.33
N SER A 37 4.53 13.92 -5.92
CA SER A 37 4.36 12.70 -6.71
C SER A 37 3.83 11.52 -5.88
N THR A 38 4.23 11.39 -4.62
CA THR A 38 3.70 10.35 -3.72
C THR A 38 2.24 10.61 -3.40
N ILE A 39 1.89 11.84 -3.05
CA ILE A 39 0.50 12.24 -2.75
C ILE A 39 -0.40 12.03 -3.98
N CYS A 40 0.01 12.51 -5.15
CA CYS A 40 -0.74 12.31 -6.38
C CYS A 40 -0.94 10.82 -6.69
N ARG A 41 0.12 10.00 -6.64
CA ARG A 41 0.00 8.56 -6.92
C ARG A 41 -0.92 7.86 -5.93
N GLU A 42 -0.90 8.27 -4.67
CA GLU A 42 -1.78 7.72 -3.65
C GLU A 42 -3.26 7.99 -3.97
N ILE A 43 -3.60 9.25 -4.24
CA ILE A 43 -4.98 9.65 -4.51
C ILE A 43 -5.49 9.04 -5.82
N HIS A 44 -4.68 9.04 -6.88
CA HIS A 44 -5.06 8.39 -8.14
C HIS A 44 -5.30 6.88 -8.01
N ARG A 45 -4.62 6.20 -7.07
CA ARG A 45 -4.84 4.76 -6.82
C ARG A 45 -6.17 4.44 -6.14
N CYS A 46 -6.72 5.39 -5.40
CA CYS A 46 -7.85 5.18 -4.48
C CYS A 46 -9.07 6.05 -4.80
N THR A 47 -9.10 6.64 -6.01
CA THR A 47 -10.10 7.58 -6.56
C THR A 47 -9.84 9.05 -6.21
N VAL A 48 -10.08 9.94 -7.19
CA VAL A 48 -9.84 11.38 -7.10
C VAL A 48 -10.98 12.12 -6.40
N ILE A 49 -12.22 11.64 -6.57
CA ILE A 49 -13.42 12.38 -6.14
C ILE A 49 -13.78 12.09 -4.68
N ASN A 50 -13.55 10.87 -4.19
CA ASN A 50 -13.91 10.44 -2.83
C ASN A 50 -12.80 9.60 -2.21
N TYR A 51 -11.64 10.21 -2.00
CA TYR A 51 -10.54 9.55 -1.33
C TYR A 51 -10.95 9.16 0.10
N ARG A 52 -10.83 7.87 0.43
CA ARG A 52 -11.06 7.33 1.79
C ARG A 52 -9.82 6.63 2.30
N ALA A 53 -9.29 7.07 3.46
CA ALA A 53 -8.05 6.56 4.00
C ALA A 53 -8.13 5.06 4.34
N GLU A 54 -9.25 4.63 4.89
CA GLU A 54 -9.53 3.23 5.25
C GLU A 54 -9.43 2.32 4.02
N THR A 55 -10.15 2.66 2.95
CA THR A 55 -10.14 1.91 1.68
C THR A 55 -8.75 1.91 1.05
N ALA A 56 -8.06 3.05 1.07
CA ALA A 56 -6.70 3.17 0.53
C ALA A 56 -5.70 2.29 1.29
N HIS A 57 -5.80 2.26 2.62
CA HIS A 57 -4.94 1.44 3.45
C HIS A 57 -5.23 -0.05 3.26
N ALA A 58 -6.50 -0.46 3.25
CA ALA A 58 -6.90 -1.83 3.00
C ALA A 58 -6.39 -2.34 1.63
N ALA A 59 -6.53 -1.52 0.58
CA ALA A 59 -6.01 -1.83 -0.75
C ALA A 59 -4.48 -1.98 -0.76
N TYR A 60 -3.76 -1.12 -0.03
CA TYR A 60 -2.31 -1.22 0.12
C TYR A 60 -1.90 -2.53 0.83
N ILE A 61 -2.55 -2.90 1.93
CA ILE A 61 -2.27 -4.15 2.66
C ILE A 61 -2.53 -5.36 1.76
N HIS A 62 -3.66 -5.37 1.05
CA HIS A 62 -3.99 -6.44 0.10
C HIS A 62 -2.93 -6.58 -1.00
N LYS A 63 -2.50 -5.47 -1.62
CA LYS A 63 -1.46 -5.48 -2.65
C LYS A 63 -0.10 -5.91 -2.11
N ARG A 64 0.27 -5.46 -0.91
CA ARG A 64 1.54 -5.85 -0.26
C ARG A 64 1.57 -7.35 0.05
N LYS A 65 0.48 -7.91 0.54
CA LYS A 65 0.36 -9.36 0.75
C LYS A 65 0.61 -10.15 -0.54
N ASN A 66 0.11 -9.64 -1.67
CA ASN A 66 0.21 -10.27 -2.98
C ASN A 66 1.48 -9.92 -3.76
N SER A 67 2.30 -8.97 -3.31
CA SER A 67 3.51 -8.54 -4.05
C SER A 67 4.72 -9.44 -3.81
N HIS A 68 4.68 -10.30 -2.78
CA HIS A 68 5.79 -11.19 -2.48
C HIS A 68 5.87 -12.33 -3.49
N ARG A 69 7.10 -12.70 -3.89
CA ARG A 69 7.35 -13.84 -4.76
C ARG A 69 6.82 -15.11 -4.08
N LYS A 70 5.94 -15.84 -4.76
CA LYS A 70 5.47 -17.16 -4.32
C LYS A 70 6.66 -18.09 -4.13
N ARG A 71 6.75 -18.73 -2.98
CA ARG A 71 7.76 -19.75 -2.67
C ARG A 71 7.37 -21.06 -3.35
N LYS A 72 8.35 -21.93 -3.63
CA LYS A 72 8.08 -23.24 -4.28
C LYS A 72 7.06 -24.07 -3.49
N LEU A 73 7.12 -23.97 -2.15
CA LEU A 73 6.24 -24.70 -1.21
C LEU A 73 4.88 -24.01 -0.95
N ASP A 74 4.60 -22.88 -1.60
CA ASP A 74 3.24 -22.32 -1.62
C ASP A 74 2.33 -23.10 -2.58
N ASN A 75 2.90 -24.03 -3.36
CA ASN A 75 2.17 -25.02 -4.14
C ASN A 75 1.94 -26.25 -3.26
N GLU A 76 0.68 -26.50 -2.90
CA GLU A 76 0.27 -27.63 -2.05
C GLU A 76 0.68 -28.99 -2.60
N LEU A 77 0.65 -29.18 -3.93
CA LEU A 77 1.06 -30.46 -4.53
C LEU A 77 2.56 -30.71 -4.34
N LEU A 78 3.39 -29.70 -4.61
CA LEU A 78 4.84 -29.79 -4.38
C LEU A 78 5.18 -29.95 -2.90
N ARG A 79 4.39 -29.32 -2.02
CA ARG A 79 4.57 -29.43 -0.57
C ARG A 79 4.28 -30.85 -0.08
N LEU A 80 3.17 -31.46 -0.55
CA LEU A 80 2.81 -32.82 -0.18
C LEU A 80 3.79 -33.85 -0.72
N GLU A 81 4.26 -33.69 -1.96
CA GLU A 81 5.25 -34.59 -2.58
C GLU A 81 6.54 -34.66 -1.76
N ILE A 82 7.11 -33.51 -1.37
CA ILE A 82 8.36 -33.47 -0.60
C ILE A 82 8.19 -34.09 0.80
N VAL A 83 7.07 -33.80 1.49
CA VAL A 83 6.83 -34.35 2.85
C VAL A 83 6.68 -35.87 2.84
N HIS A 84 6.11 -36.46 1.79
CA HIS A 84 6.00 -37.92 1.70
C HIS A 84 7.36 -38.59 1.41
N VAL A 85 8.26 -37.91 0.70
CA VAL A 85 9.61 -38.40 0.41
C VAL A 85 10.51 -38.42 1.66
N ASP A 86 10.27 -37.53 2.63
CA ASP A 86 11.08 -37.43 3.86
C ASP A 86 10.68 -38.43 4.97
N VAL A 87 9.56 -39.16 4.81
CA VAL A 87 9.02 -40.11 5.83
C VAL A 87 9.15 -41.59 5.39
N SER A 88 9.81 -41.87 4.26
CA SER A 88 10.07 -43.23 3.75
C SER A 88 11.56 -43.56 3.80
#